data_AF-A0A949NGK0-F1
#
_entry.id   AF-A0A949NGK0-F1
#
_cell.length_a   1.000
_cell.length_b   1.000
_cell.length_c   1.000
_cell.angle_alpha   90.00
_cell.angle_beta   90.00
_cell.angle_gamma   90.00
#
_symmetry.space_group_name_H-M   'P 1'
#
loop_
_entity.id
_entity.type
_entity.pdbx_description
1 polymer ?
#
loop_
_entity_poly.entity_id
_entity_poly.type
_entity_poly.pdbx_seq_one_letter_code
_entity_poly.pdbx_strand_id
1 'polypeptide(L)'
;MLRLALRNIIENALQYTPAGSEVRVLGASTDSGLIIDIVDQGPGIAKDDEARIMEWFHRGTLAEGHGSGLGLPIVEMALAKLGGRLEFVRTGNDGFCVRIHIPALRRFDKTVHSERTQEG
;
A
#
# COMPACT_ATOMS: atom_id res chain seq x y z
N MET A 1 -1.10 -9.15 7.66
CA MET A 1 -1.70 -7.88 7.18
C MET A 1 -1.25 -7.53 5.77
N LEU A 2 0.06 -7.58 5.46
CA LEU A 2 0.55 -7.21 4.12
C LEU A 2 -0.11 -7.99 2.97
N ARG A 3 -0.23 -9.33 3.09
CA ARG A 3 -0.96 -10.16 2.11
C ARG A 3 -2.38 -9.66 1.82
N LEU A 4 -3.10 -9.19 2.86
CA LEU A 4 -4.46 -8.69 2.71
C LEU A 4 -4.48 -7.36 1.95
N ALA A 5 -3.56 -6.44 2.28
CA ALA A 5 -3.43 -5.18 1.57
C ALA A 5 -3.09 -5.41 0.08
N LEU A 6 -2.07 -6.23 -0.20
CA LEU A 6 -1.66 -6.55 -1.57
C LEU A 6 -2.79 -7.20 -2.37
N ARG A 7 -3.50 -8.18 -1.78
CA ARG A 7 -4.64 -8.83 -2.45
C ARG A 7 -5.69 -7.80 -2.89
N ASN A 8 -6.12 -6.91 -1.99
CA ASN A 8 -7.16 -5.93 -2.32
C ASN A 8 -6.69 -4.91 -3.37
N ILE A 9 -5.43 -4.46 -3.31
CA ILE A 9 -4.90 -3.53 -4.32
C ILE A 9 -4.79 -4.22 -5.69
N ILE A 10 -4.26 -5.45 -5.73
CA ILE A 10 -4.11 -6.21 -6.98
C ILE A 10 -5.48 -6.56 -7.57
N GLU A 11 -6.46 -6.94 -6.74
CA GLU A 11 -7.83 -7.18 -7.20
C GLU A 11 -8.46 -5.91 -7.80
N ASN A 12 -8.26 -4.75 -7.18
CA ASN A 12 -8.69 -3.46 -7.76
C ASN A 12 -7.97 -3.20 -9.10
N ALA A 13 -6.64 -3.33 -9.15
CA ALA A 13 -5.85 -3.11 -10.35
C ALA A 13 -6.33 -4.00 -11.52
N LEU A 14 -6.52 -5.30 -11.27
CA LEU A 14 -7.03 -6.25 -12.28
C LEU A 14 -8.47 -5.96 -12.71
N GLN A 15 -9.29 -5.40 -11.82
CA GLN A 15 -10.68 -5.05 -12.11
C GLN A 15 -10.81 -3.79 -12.97
N TYR A 16 -9.94 -2.79 -12.76
CA TYR A 16 -10.05 -1.48 -13.42
C TYR A 16 -9.09 -1.28 -14.58
N THR A 17 -8.06 -2.13 -14.73
CA THR A 17 -7.16 -2.05 -15.87
C THR A 17 -7.85 -2.54 -17.15
N PRO A 18 -7.64 -1.88 -18.32
CA PRO A 18 -8.19 -2.35 -19.58
C PRO A 18 -7.72 -3.77 -19.94
N ALA A 19 -8.58 -4.54 -20.60
CA ALA A 19 -8.25 -5.90 -21.01
C ALA A 19 -6.98 -5.93 -21.90
N GLY A 20 -6.08 -6.88 -21.61
CA GLY A 20 -4.80 -7.02 -22.31
C GLY A 20 -3.68 -6.13 -21.77
N SER A 21 -3.95 -5.30 -20.76
CA SER A 21 -2.94 -4.50 -20.06
C SER A 21 -2.21 -5.31 -18.99
N GLU A 22 -1.01 -4.87 -18.63
CA GLU A 22 -0.21 -5.48 -17.58
C GLU A 22 -0.42 -4.79 -16.23
N VAL A 23 -0.54 -5.57 -15.15
CA VAL A 23 -0.40 -5.08 -13.77
C VAL A 23 0.99 -5.46 -13.27
N ARG A 24 1.80 -4.47 -12.90
CA ARG A 24 3.17 -4.65 -12.43
C ARG A 24 3.27 -4.46 -10.93
N VAL A 25 4.01 -5.34 -10.25
CA VAL A 25 4.29 -5.22 -8.82
C VAL A 25 5.79 -5.09 -8.62
N LEU A 26 6.24 -3.95 -8.10
CA LEU A 26 7.65 -3.66 -7.86
C LEU A 26 7.90 -3.49 -6.36
N GLY A 27 8.93 -4.14 -5.84
CA GLY A 27 9.33 -4.02 -4.44
C GLY A 27 10.74 -3.46 -4.32
N ALA A 28 10.94 -2.50 -3.42
CA ALA A 28 12.24 -1.93 -3.12
C ALA A 28 12.44 -1.79 -1.60
N SER A 29 13.53 -2.36 -1.10
CA SER A 29 14.00 -2.09 0.26
C SER A 29 14.82 -0.81 0.27
N THR A 30 14.57 0.05 1.26
CA THR A 30 15.27 1.30 1.51
C THR A 30 15.70 1.35 2.97
N ASP A 31 16.59 2.28 3.33
CA ASP A 31 16.99 2.50 4.73
C ASP A 31 15.79 2.87 5.63
N SER A 32 14.75 3.47 5.03
CA SER A 32 13.52 3.86 5.72
C SER A 32 12.49 2.73 5.84
N GLY A 33 12.67 1.61 5.14
CA GLY A 33 11.73 0.50 5.10
C GLY A 33 11.46 -0.02 3.69
N LEU A 34 10.32 -0.67 3.52
CA LEU A 34 9.89 -1.31 2.28
C LEU A 34 8.93 -0.40 1.51
N ILE A 35 9.17 -0.25 0.20
CA ILE A 35 8.26 0.36 -0.76
C ILE A 35 7.74 -0.75 -1.69
N ILE A 36 6.43 -0.79 -1.91
CA ILE A 36 5.81 -1.66 -2.92
C ILE A 36 4.92 -0.82 -3.82
N ASP A 37 5.20 -0.82 -5.11
CA ASP A 37 4.41 -0.15 -6.13
C ASP A 37 3.58 -1.18 -6.90
N ILE A 38 2.28 -0.95 -6.97
CA ILE A 38 1.36 -1.70 -7.83
C ILE A 38 0.93 -0.74 -8.93
N VAL A 39 1.35 -1.01 -10.16
CA VAL A 39 1.14 -0.14 -11.32
C VAL A 39 0.19 -0.83 -12.30
N ASP A 40 -0.86 -0.13 -12.71
CA ASP A 40 -1.87 -0.58 -13.68
C ASP A 40 -2.22 0.54 -14.67
N GLN A 41 -2.94 0.19 -15.74
CA GLN A 41 -3.38 1.14 -16.77
C GLN A 41 -4.85 1.59 -16.61
N GLY A 42 -5.41 1.43 -15.42
CA GLY A 42 -6.76 1.88 -15.10
C GLY A 42 -6.87 3.40 -15.05
N PRO A 43 -8.12 3.92 -14.94
CA PRO A 43 -8.40 5.35 -14.93
C PRO A 43 -7.85 6.08 -13.68
N GLY A 44 -7.39 5.32 -12.69
CA GLY A 44 -6.95 5.81 -11.40
C GLY A 44 -8.09 6.38 -10.57
N ILE A 45 -7.75 7.31 -9.68
CA ILE A 45 -8.69 7.97 -8.78
C ILE A 45 -8.78 9.45 -9.18
N ALA A 46 -10.01 9.98 -9.24
CA ALA A 46 -10.22 11.40 -9.43
C ALA A 46 -9.70 12.16 -8.20
N LYS A 47 -9.08 13.32 -8.40
CA LYS A 47 -8.45 14.08 -7.31
C LYS A 47 -9.43 14.40 -6.16
N ASP A 48 -10.68 14.70 -6.51
CA ASP A 48 -11.75 15.01 -5.55
C ASP A 48 -12.22 13.78 -4.75
N ASP A 49 -11.93 12.57 -5.25
CA ASP A 49 -12.28 11.32 -4.61
C ASP A 49 -11.15 10.78 -3.73
N GLU A 50 -9.90 11.25 -3.86
CA GLU A 50 -8.74 10.71 -3.12
C GLU A 50 -8.93 10.69 -1.60
N ALA A 51 -9.58 11.72 -1.04
CA ALA A 51 -9.86 11.81 0.40
C ALA A 51 -11.00 10.89 0.85
N ARG A 52 -11.93 10.56 -0.06
CA ARG A 52 -13.19 9.87 0.24
C ARG A 52 -13.19 8.42 -0.17
N ILE A 53 -12.32 8.02 -1.11
CA ILE A 53 -12.19 6.64 -1.60
C ILE A 53 -11.71 5.66 -0.52
N MET A 54 -11.18 6.19 0.58
CA MET A 54 -10.80 5.45 1.78
C MET A 54 -11.97 5.28 2.76
N GLU A 55 -13.11 5.96 2.54
CA GLU A 55 -14.33 5.77 3.32
C GLU A 55 -15.03 4.47 2.95
N TRP A 56 -15.66 3.83 3.95
CA TRP A 56 -16.38 2.59 3.76
C TRP A 56 -17.57 2.77 2.82
N PHE A 57 -17.70 1.87 1.85
CA PHE A 57 -18.76 1.86 0.83
C PHE A 57 -18.72 3.03 -0.15
N HIS A 58 -17.73 3.91 -0.06
CA HIS A 58 -17.53 4.96 -1.04
C HIS A 58 -16.98 4.39 -2.33
N ARG A 59 -17.43 4.94 -3.46
CA ARG A 59 -16.98 4.57 -4.79
C ARG A 59 -16.55 5.82 -5.53
N GLY A 60 -15.40 5.74 -6.19
CA GLY A 60 -14.92 6.82 -7.03
C GLY A 60 -15.86 7.03 -8.21
N THR A 61 -15.93 8.27 -8.66
CA THR A 61 -16.74 8.72 -9.80
C THR A 61 -16.37 8.02 -11.11
N LEU A 62 -15.13 7.53 -11.23
CA LEU A 62 -14.61 6.80 -12.39
C LEU A 62 -14.89 5.29 -12.35
N ALA A 63 -15.46 4.77 -11.26
CA ALA A 63 -15.76 3.34 -11.12
C ALA A 63 -17.16 3.03 -11.69
N GLU A 64 -17.23 2.51 -12.92
CA GLU A 64 -18.47 2.13 -13.61
C GLU A 64 -19.12 0.86 -12.99
N GLY A 65 -19.70 0.97 -11.80
CA GLY A 65 -20.61 -0.06 -11.24
C GLY A 65 -19.97 -1.35 -10.72
N HIS A 66 -18.64 -1.44 -10.70
CA HIS A 66 -17.90 -2.60 -10.23
C HIS A 66 -17.40 -2.46 -8.78
N GLY A 67 -17.47 -3.53 -7.98
CA GLY A 67 -16.90 -3.61 -6.62
C GLY A 67 -17.79 -3.12 -5.46
N SER A 68 -17.41 -3.47 -4.22
CA SER A 68 -18.19 -3.18 -2.99
C SER A 68 -17.83 -1.87 -2.27
N GLY A 69 -16.79 -1.15 -2.73
CA GLY A 69 -16.26 0.03 -2.02
C GLY A 69 -15.53 -0.32 -0.72
N LEU A 70 -15.11 -1.58 -0.53
CA LEU A 70 -14.43 -2.04 0.69
C LEU A 70 -12.94 -2.27 0.52
N GLY A 71 -12.44 -2.35 -0.72
CA GLY A 71 -11.05 -2.73 -1.01
C GLY A 71 -10.02 -1.80 -0.37
N LEU A 72 -10.11 -0.50 -0.63
CA LEU A 72 -9.17 0.50 -0.10
C LEU A 72 -9.31 0.76 1.41
N PRO A 73 -10.52 0.81 2.00
CA PRO A 73 -10.66 0.82 3.47
C PRO A 73 -9.99 -0.37 4.16
N ILE A 74 -10.07 -1.58 3.59
CA ILE A 74 -9.38 -2.77 4.11
C ILE A 74 -7.86 -2.61 4.02
N VAL A 75 -7.37 -2.04 2.93
CA VAL A 75 -5.94 -1.73 2.74
C VAL A 75 -5.46 -0.78 3.83
N GLU A 76 -6.17 0.33 4.07
CA GLU A 76 -5.83 1.31 5.09
C GLU A 76 -5.71 0.66 6.48
N MET A 77 -6.73 -0.09 6.88
CA MET A 77 -6.72 -0.82 8.15
C MET A 77 -5.53 -1.79 8.25
N ALA A 78 -5.24 -2.52 7.17
CA ALA A 78 -4.14 -3.49 7.14
C ALA A 78 -2.77 -2.79 7.24
N LEU A 79 -2.59 -1.66 6.57
CA LEU A 79 -1.35 -0.87 6.61
C LEU A 79 -1.16 -0.16 7.94
N ALA A 80 -2.22 0.36 8.56
CA ALA A 80 -2.16 0.95 9.89
C ALA A 80 -1.60 -0.04 10.93
N LYS A 81 -1.99 -1.32 10.85
CA LYS A 81 -1.43 -2.39 11.71
C LYS A 81 0.04 -2.69 11.47
N LEU A 82 0.59 -2.31 10.33
CA LEU A 82 2.00 -2.45 9.98
C LEU A 82 2.79 -1.15 10.23
N GLY A 83 2.14 -0.08 10.72
CA GLY A 83 2.71 1.26 10.77
C GLY A 83 2.99 1.85 9.38
N GLY A 84 2.39 1.25 8.34
CA GLY A 84 2.55 1.65 6.96
C GLY A 84 1.52 2.69 6.52
N ARG A 85 1.68 3.15 5.28
CA ARG A 85 0.74 4.07 4.62
C ARG A 85 0.61 3.73 3.15
N LEU A 86 -0.45 4.25 2.55
CA LEU A 86 -0.71 4.17 1.12
C LEU A 86 -0.58 5.58 0.51
N GLU A 87 -0.10 5.64 -0.73
CA GLU A 87 -0.02 6.83 -1.56
C GLU A 87 -0.53 6.48 -2.97
N PHE A 88 -1.24 7.41 -3.60
CA PHE A 88 -1.63 7.31 -5.00
C PHE A 88 -0.67 8.13 -5.85
N VAL A 89 0.02 7.48 -6.78
CA VAL A 89 1.02 8.10 -7.64
C VAL A 89 0.50 8.05 -9.07
N ARG A 90 0.35 9.22 -9.71
CA ARG A 90 0.06 9.29 -11.15
C ARG A 90 1.34 9.04 -11.93
N THR A 91 1.38 7.93 -12.68
CA THR A 91 2.51 7.58 -13.52
C THR A 91 2.21 7.97 -14.97
N GLY A 92 2.16 9.27 -15.29
CA GLY A 92 2.10 9.79 -16.67
C GLY A 92 1.27 8.94 -17.65
N ASN A 93 1.91 8.48 -18.73
CA ASN A 93 1.31 7.56 -19.71
C ASN A 93 1.29 6.07 -19.28
N ASP A 94 1.99 5.72 -18.19
CA ASP A 94 2.10 4.35 -17.68
C ASP A 94 0.92 3.94 -16.79
N GLY A 95 0.00 4.86 -16.51
CA GLY A 95 -1.26 4.62 -15.83
C GLY A 95 -1.30 5.09 -14.37
N PHE A 96 -1.87 4.28 -13.49
CA PHE A 96 -2.09 4.55 -12.07
C PHE A 96 -1.21 3.66 -11.20
N CYS A 97 -0.63 4.23 -10.15
CA CYS A 97 0.17 3.50 -9.19
C CYS A 97 -0.39 3.66 -7.77
N VAL A 98 -0.60 2.53 -7.11
CA VAL A 98 -0.83 2.47 -5.67
C VAL A 98 0.48 2.07 -4.99
N ARG A 99 1.03 2.99 -4.21
CA ARG A 99 2.28 2.80 -3.48
C ARG A 99 2.01 2.51 -2.01
N ILE A 100 2.60 1.42 -1.52
CA ILE A 100 2.65 1.06 -0.11
C ILE A 100 4.01 1.42 0.45
N HIS A 101 4.01 2.08 1.61
CA HIS A 101 5.19 2.23 2.45
C HIS A 101 5.03 1.46 3.75
N ILE A 102 6.03 0.68 4.13
CA ILE A 102 6.12 0.03 5.44
C ILE A 102 7.46 0.44 6.06
N PRO A 103 7.47 1.06 7.25
CA PRO A 103 8.71 1.48 7.89
C PRO A 103 9.57 0.27 8.26
N ALA A 104 10.89 0.47 8.24
CA ALA A 104 11.82 -0.51 8.78
C ALA A 104 11.50 -0.75 10.26
N LEU A 105 11.46 -2.02 10.68
CA LEU A 105 11.40 -2.34 12.11
C LEU A 105 12.67 -1.78 12.75
N ARG A 106 12.52 -0.89 13.74
CA ARG A 106 13.64 -0.48 14.58
C ARG A 106 14.19 -1.76 15.22
N ARG A 107 15.44 -2.09 14.90
CA ARG A 107 16.19 -3.06 15.71
C ARG A 107 16.37 -2.41 17.08
N PHE A 108 15.82 -3.05 18.11
CA PHE A 108 16.25 -2.75 19.46
C PHE A 108 17.65 -3.32 19.61
N ASP A 109 18.65 -2.45 19.65
CA ASP A 109 20.00 -2.85 20.03
C ASP A 109 19.92 -3.40 21.46
N LYS A 110 20.26 -4.69 21.62
CA LYS A 110 20.51 -5.25 22.93
C LYS A 110 21.79 -4.61 23.45
N THR A 111 21.68 -3.53 24.22
CA THR A 111 22.81 -3.02 24.99
C THR A 111 23.23 -4.10 25.97
N VAL A 112 24.39 -4.70 25.71
CA VAL A 112 25.06 -5.68 26.57
C VAL A 112 25.36 -5.01 27.91
N HIS A 113 24.60 -5.33 28.96
CA HIS A 113 25.10 -5.17 30.32
C HIS A 113 26.10 -6.29 30.56
N SER A 114 27.37 -6.00 30.27
CA SER A 114 28.49 -6.67 30.90
C SER A 114 28.49 -6.24 32.36
N GLU A 115 27.81 -7.00 33.22
CA GLU A 115 28.09 -6.97 34.64
C GLU A 115 29.54 -7.45 34.80
N ARG A 116 30.40 -6.52 35.19
CA ARG A 116 31.75 -6.84 35.62
C ARG A 116 31.65 -7.72 36.85
N THR A 117 32.18 -8.93 36.73
CA THR A 117 32.70 -9.70 37.85
C THR A 117 33.74 -8.84 38.57
N GLN A 118 33.49 -8.45 39.82
CA GLN A 118 34.55 -8.14 40.77
C GLN A 118 34.16 -8.71 42.13
N GLU A 119 34.77 -9.85 42.41
CA GLU A 119 35.12 -10.32 43.74
C GLU A 119 35.96 -9.24 44.44
N GLY A 120 35.72 -9.06 45.75
CA GLY A 120 36.45 -8.15 46.63
C GLY A 120 35.73 -7.95 47.94
#